data_AF-A0A1K1LFD2-F1
#
_entry.id   AF-A0A1K1LFD2-F1
#
_cell.length_a   1.000
_cell.length_b   1.000
_cell.length_c   1.000
_cell.angle_alpha   90.00
_cell.angle_beta   90.00
_cell.angle_gamma   90.00
#
_symmetry.space_group_name_H-M   'P 1'
#
loop_
_entity.id
_entity.type
_entity.pdbx_description
1 polymer ?
#
loop_
_entity_poly.entity_id
_entity_poly.type
_entity_poly.pdbx_seq_one_letter_code
_entity_poly.pdbx_strand_id
1 'polypeptide(L)'
;MAHESRPHGPFQPREAHLPPALRKPRKPAPPLPPPARSARLLVRLAAEDTALFRFLLEGYDNTAYFTVLEPRTALLKLVFSPHREEALRRALAEMAGSLEFSVEPWPLDRA
;
A
#
# COMPACT_ATOMS: atom_id res chain seq x y z
N MET A 1 -31.58 14.27 60.33
CA MET A 1 -31.67 14.85 58.98
C MET A 1 -30.28 15.35 58.60
N ALA A 2 -29.47 14.56 57.90
CA ALA A 2 -28.19 15.01 57.36
C ALA A 2 -28.04 14.40 55.95
N HIS A 3 -28.50 15.14 54.94
CA HIS A 3 -28.25 14.81 53.54
C HIS A 3 -26.87 15.36 53.19
N GLU A 4 -25.90 14.46 53.02
CA GLU A 4 -24.57 14.80 52.53
C GLU A 4 -24.64 14.96 51.01
N SER A 5 -24.61 16.21 50.55
CA SER A 5 -24.59 16.56 49.13
C SER A 5 -23.21 16.22 48.54
N ARG A 6 -23.14 15.14 47.75
CA ARG A 6 -21.95 14.85 46.93
C ARG A 6 -21.76 15.94 45.87
N PRO A 7 -20.55 16.50 45.70
CA PRO A 7 -20.29 17.44 44.63
C PRO A 7 -20.27 16.68 43.29
N HIS A 8 -21.19 17.04 42.40
CA HIS A 8 -21.19 16.58 41.02
C HIS A 8 -20.10 17.34 40.27
N GLY A 9 -18.92 16.73 40.12
CA GLY A 9 -17.86 17.28 39.27
C GLY A 9 -18.35 17.40 37.82
N PRO A 10 -17.79 18.32 37.01
CA PRO A 10 -18.23 18.50 35.63
C PRO A 10 -18.03 17.20 34.85
N PHE A 11 -19.07 16.77 34.12
CA PHE A 11 -18.98 15.66 33.18
C PHE A 11 -17.96 16.01 32.11
N GLN A 12 -16.77 15.40 32.18
CA GLN A 12 -15.78 15.49 31.12
C GLN A 12 -16.08 14.38 30.11
N PRO A 13 -16.62 14.69 28.92
CA PRO A 13 -16.82 13.68 27.90
C PRO A 13 -15.46 13.09 27.52
N ARG A 14 -15.37 11.75 27.57
CA ARG A 14 -14.20 11.01 27.09
C ARG A 14 -13.97 11.42 25.63
N GLU A 15 -12.73 11.71 25.26
CA GLU A 15 -12.34 12.24 23.94
C GLU A 15 -12.89 11.41 22.76
N ALA A 16 -13.12 10.11 22.98
CA ALA A 16 -13.74 9.18 22.05
C ALA A 16 -15.18 9.55 21.63
N HIS A 17 -15.92 10.30 22.47
CA HIS A 17 -17.30 10.73 22.20
C HIS A 17 -17.38 12.13 21.57
N LEU A 18 -16.25 12.81 21.38
CA LEU A 18 -16.22 14.08 20.68
C LEU A 18 -16.45 13.86 19.17
N PRO A 19 -17.22 14.73 18.50
CA PRO A 19 -17.30 14.73 17.05
C PRO A 19 -15.91 14.96 16.45
N PRO A 20 -15.61 14.43 15.24
CA PRO A 20 -14.27 14.48 14.65
C PRO A 20 -13.63 15.87 14.62
N ALA A 21 -14.42 16.93 14.42
CA ALA A 21 -13.96 18.31 14.38
C ALA A 21 -13.46 18.87 15.72
N LEU A 22 -13.83 18.26 16.86
CA LEU A 22 -13.40 18.66 18.20
C LEU A 22 -12.31 17.76 18.78
N ARG A 23 -11.91 16.71 18.05
CA ARG A 23 -10.80 15.84 18.45
C ARG A 23 -9.48 16.54 18.17
N LYS A 24 -8.51 16.42 19.08
CA LYS A 24 -7.15 16.90 18.82
C LYS A 24 -6.60 16.23 17.56
N PRO A 25 -6.01 16.99 16.61
CA PRO A 25 -5.39 16.41 15.43
C PRO A 25 -4.37 15.36 15.85
N ARG A 26 -4.51 14.14 15.33
CA ARG A 26 -3.51 13.10 15.54
C ARG A 26 -2.24 13.54 14.81
N LYS A 27 -1.12 13.56 15.53
CA LYS A 27 0.19 13.72 14.90
C LYS A 27 0.38 12.57 13.89
N PRO A 28 0.88 12.84 12.67
CA PRO A 28 1.26 11.79 11.75
C PRO A 28 2.20 10.80 12.44
N ALA A 29 2.12 9.53 12.05
CA ALA A 29 3.09 8.56 12.52
C ALA A 29 4.51 9.03 12.11
N PRO A 30 5.53 8.81 12.96
CA PRO A 30 6.91 9.04 12.56
C PRO A 30 7.21 8.30 11.24
N PRO A 31 8.00 8.90 10.33
CA PRO A 31 8.39 8.23 9.10
C PRO A 31 9.06 6.88 9.39
N LEU A 32 8.78 5.88 8.57
CA LEU A 32 9.47 4.59 8.64
C LEU A 32 10.97 4.80 8.34
N PRO A 33 11.86 3.99 8.95
CA PRO A 33 13.27 4.02 8.59
C PRO A 33 13.44 3.74 7.09
N PRO A 34 14.37 4.42 6.40
CA PRO A 34 14.58 4.22 4.97
C PRO A 34 15.01 2.77 4.70
N PRO A 35 14.45 2.12 3.67
CA PRO A 35 14.84 0.75 3.34
C PRO A 35 16.27 0.72 2.80
N ALA A 36 17.06 -0.26 3.21
CA ALA A 36 18.45 -0.40 2.76
C ALA A 36 18.55 -0.78 1.27
N ARG A 37 17.52 -1.43 0.71
CA ARG A 37 17.45 -1.91 -0.67
C ARG A 37 16.00 -1.88 -1.17
N SER A 38 15.83 -1.74 -2.48
CA SER A 38 14.55 -1.96 -3.15
C SER A 38 14.22 -3.45 -3.24
N ALA A 39 12.94 -3.78 -3.12
CA ALA A 39 12.42 -5.11 -3.43
C ALA A 39 12.11 -5.22 -4.93
N ARG A 40 12.00 -6.46 -5.43
CA ARG A 40 11.69 -6.73 -6.84
C ARG A 40 10.74 -7.90 -7.00
N LEU A 41 9.98 -7.89 -8.08
CA LEU A 41 9.17 -8.99 -8.57
C LEU A 41 9.33 -9.09 -10.08
N LEU A 42 9.04 -10.26 -10.62
CA LEU A 42 8.88 -10.46 -12.06
C LEU A 42 7.40 -10.52 -12.40
N VAL A 43 7.04 -9.97 -13.56
CA VAL A 43 5.70 -10.10 -14.13
C VAL A 43 5.84 -10.57 -15.57
N ARG A 44 5.00 -11.51 -15.98
CA ARG A 44 4.94 -12.01 -17.35
C ARG A 44 3.52 -11.84 -17.88
N LEU A 45 3.40 -11.33 -19.09
CA LEU A 45 2.13 -10.97 -19.74
C LEU A 45 2.30 -11.04 -21.26
N ALA A 46 1.24 -10.80 -22.03
CA ALA A 46 1.37 -10.63 -23.47
C ALA A 46 2.08 -9.31 -23.82
N ALA A 47 2.90 -9.30 -24.88
CA ALA A 47 3.68 -8.12 -25.26
C ALA A 47 2.80 -6.91 -25.60
N GLU A 48 1.67 -7.13 -26.27
CA GLU A 48 0.66 -6.11 -26.59
C GLU A 48 0.08 -5.40 -25.35
N ASP A 49 0.09 -6.08 -24.21
CA ASP A 49 -0.51 -5.57 -22.97
C ASP A 49 0.46 -4.75 -22.11
N THR A 50 1.73 -4.62 -22.49
CA THR A 50 2.72 -3.87 -21.72
C THR A 50 2.31 -2.42 -21.48
N ALA A 51 1.65 -1.80 -22.47
CA ALA A 51 1.15 -0.42 -22.35
C ALA A 51 -0.03 -0.33 -21.39
N LEU A 52 -0.96 -1.28 -21.44
CA LEU A 52 -2.11 -1.34 -20.52
C LEU A 52 -1.64 -1.61 -19.08
N PHE A 53 -0.71 -2.53 -18.89
CA PHE A 53 -0.10 -2.80 -17.58
C PHE A 53 0.51 -1.53 -16.98
N ARG A 54 1.26 -0.76 -17.79
CA ARG A 54 1.83 0.52 -17.37
C ARG A 54 0.76 1.53 -16.97
N PHE A 55 -0.26 1.70 -17.80
CA PHE A 55 -1.38 2.62 -17.55
C PHE A 55 -2.06 2.31 -16.22
N LEU A 56 -2.37 1.04 -15.96
CA LEU A 56 -2.98 0.61 -14.70
C LEU A 56 -2.06 0.88 -13.51
N LEU A 57 -0.78 0.53 -13.61
CA LEU A 57 0.20 0.76 -12.54
C LEU A 57 0.35 2.25 -12.19
N GLU A 58 0.28 3.14 -13.19
CA GLU A 58 0.28 4.60 -12.99
C GLU A 58 -0.97 5.06 -12.21
N GLY A 59 -2.12 4.41 -12.42
CA GLY A 59 -3.36 4.64 -11.66
C GLY A 59 -3.31 4.19 -10.20
N TYR A 60 -2.45 3.23 -9.86
CA TYR A 60 -2.21 2.75 -8.49
C TYR A 60 -1.03 3.46 -7.82
N ASP A 61 -1.03 4.80 -7.83
CA ASP A 61 -0.04 5.66 -7.17
C ASP A 61 1.44 5.33 -7.49
N ASN A 62 1.71 4.76 -8.68
CA ASN A 62 3.03 4.30 -9.09
C ASN A 62 3.72 3.48 -7.99
N THR A 63 3.02 2.48 -7.44
CA THR A 63 3.53 1.59 -6.37
C THR A 63 4.85 0.90 -6.72
N ALA A 64 5.14 0.74 -8.01
CA ALA A 64 6.42 0.29 -8.55
C ALA A 64 6.75 1.04 -9.84
N TYR A 65 8.02 1.00 -10.24
CA TYR A 65 8.41 1.18 -11.64
C TYR A 65 8.89 -0.17 -12.20
N PHE A 66 8.89 -0.33 -13.52
CA PHE A 66 9.39 -1.56 -14.12
C PHE A 66 10.34 -1.31 -15.29
N THR A 67 11.10 -2.35 -15.61
CA THR A 67 11.88 -2.44 -16.85
C THR A 67 11.47 -3.70 -17.59
N VAL A 68 11.46 -3.64 -18.93
CA VAL A 68 11.20 -4.80 -19.78
C VAL A 68 12.53 -5.57 -19.91
N LEU A 69 12.59 -6.78 -19.36
CA LEU A 69 13.73 -7.68 -19.49
C LEU A 69 13.73 -8.42 -20.82
N GLU A 70 12.56 -8.85 -21.29
CA GLU A 70 12.41 -9.55 -22.56
C GLU A 70 11.15 -9.06 -23.30
N PRO A 71 11.29 -8.37 -24.44
CA PRO A 71 10.14 -7.77 -25.12
C PRO A 71 9.16 -8.76 -25.75
N ARG A 72 9.63 -9.94 -26.19
CA ARG A 72 8.78 -10.92 -26.90
C ARG A 72 7.82 -11.65 -25.96
N THR A 73 8.30 -12.04 -24.78
CA THR A 73 7.47 -12.66 -23.73
C THR A 73 6.97 -11.67 -22.69
N ALA A 74 7.20 -10.37 -22.91
CA ALA A 74 6.91 -9.26 -22.01
C ALA A 74 7.33 -9.55 -20.56
N LEU A 75 8.53 -10.08 -20.36
CA LEU A 75 9.04 -10.28 -19.01
C LEU A 75 9.42 -8.93 -18.40
N LEU A 76 8.66 -8.48 -17.41
CA LEU A 76 8.89 -7.23 -16.70
C LEU A 76 9.57 -7.50 -15.36
N LYS A 77 10.48 -6.61 -14.97
CA LYS A 77 11.03 -6.55 -13.62
C LYS A 77 10.50 -5.31 -12.92
N LEU A 78 9.66 -5.53 -11.91
CA LEU A 78 9.16 -4.49 -11.04
C LEU A 78 10.19 -4.20 -9.95
N VAL A 79 10.35 -2.92 -9.63
CA VAL A 79 11.19 -2.43 -8.54
C VAL A 79 10.36 -1.48 -7.68
N PHE A 80 10.34 -1.74 -6.38
CA PHE A 80 9.48 -1.02 -5.43
C PHE A 80 10.14 -0.88 -4.05
N SER A 81 9.60 0.03 -3.25
CA SER A 81 9.95 0.16 -1.84
C SER A 81 9.37 -1.02 -1.06
N PRO A 82 10.14 -1.73 -0.22
CA PRO A 82 9.61 -2.80 0.65
C PRO A 82 8.40 -2.35 1.48
N HIS A 83 8.37 -1.09 1.92
CA HIS A 83 7.26 -0.50 2.66
C HIS A 83 5.94 -0.41 1.86
N ARG A 84 6.00 -0.55 0.54
CA ARG A 84 4.84 -0.54 -0.36
C ARG A 84 4.48 -1.93 -0.89
N GLU A 85 5.09 -3.01 -0.39
CA GLU A 85 4.85 -4.37 -0.89
C GLU A 85 3.36 -4.74 -0.84
N GLU A 86 2.69 -4.50 0.28
CA GLU A 86 1.26 -4.79 0.40
C GLU A 86 0.42 -3.99 -0.60
N ALA A 87 0.74 -2.71 -0.80
CA ALA A 87 0.04 -1.86 -1.74
C ALA A 87 0.23 -2.35 -3.18
N LEU A 88 1.45 -2.71 -3.55
CA LEU A 88 1.75 -3.29 -4.86
C LEU A 88 1.03 -4.63 -5.06
N ARG A 89 1.05 -5.52 -4.08
CA ARG A 89 0.36 -6.82 -4.16
C ARG A 89 -1.16 -6.67 -4.31
N ARG A 90 -1.75 -5.71 -3.60
CA ARG A 90 -3.17 -5.35 -3.77
C ARG A 90 -3.46 -4.83 -5.17
N ALA A 91 -2.65 -3.89 -5.67
CA ALA A 91 -2.78 -3.37 -7.03
C ALA A 91 -2.68 -4.49 -8.08
N LEU A 92 -1.69 -5.37 -8.00
CA LEU A 92 -1.55 -6.50 -8.91
C LEU A 92 -2.75 -7.46 -8.85
N ALA A 93 -3.29 -7.73 -7.65
CA ALA A 93 -4.49 -8.57 -7.52
C ALA A 93 -5.73 -7.94 -8.18
N GLU A 94 -5.91 -6.62 -8.08
CA GLU A 94 -7.00 -5.92 -8.76
C GLU A 94 -6.78 -5.85 -10.28
N MET A 95 -5.56 -5.57 -10.74
CA MET A 95 -5.19 -5.56 -12.15
C MET A 95 -5.45 -6.91 -12.82
N ALA A 96 -5.28 -8.02 -12.11
CA ALA A 96 -5.55 -9.37 -12.61
C ALA A 96 -7.02 -9.60 -13.01
N GLY A 97 -7.95 -8.73 -12.57
CA GLY A 97 -9.34 -8.73 -13.04
C GLY A 97 -9.54 -8.10 -14.42
N SER A 98 -8.55 -7.36 -14.94
CA SER A 98 -8.60 -6.69 -16.26
C SER A 98 -7.53 -7.18 -17.23
N LEU A 99 -6.48 -7.84 -16.73
CA LEU A 99 -5.33 -8.25 -17.52
C LEU A 99 -4.85 -9.64 -17.10
N GLU A 100 -4.50 -10.49 -18.08
CA GLU A 100 -3.90 -11.79 -17.83
C GLU A 100 -2.38 -11.67 -17.69
N PHE A 101 -1.85 -11.95 -16.50
CA PHE A 101 -0.42 -11.97 -16.22
C PHE A 101 -0.08 -12.87 -15.04
N SER A 102 1.17 -13.30 -14.94
CA SER A 102 1.70 -14.05 -13.79
C SER A 102 2.75 -13.23 -13.04
N VAL A 103 2.81 -13.41 -11.72
CA VAL A 103 3.81 -12.78 -10.84
C VAL A 103 4.77 -13.85 -10.32
N GLU A 104 6.07 -13.62 -10.47
CA GLU A 104 7.12 -14.53 -10.02
C GLU A 104 8.06 -13.81 -9.03
N PRO A 105 8.65 -14.51 -8.04
CA PRO A 105 9.59 -13.92 -7.09
C PRO A 105 10.90 -13.47 -7.76
N TRP A 106 11.59 -12.50 -7.15
CA TRP A 106 12.96 -12.12 -7.52
C TRP A 106 13.86 -11.97 -6.27
N PRO A 107 15.08 -12.53 -6.26
CA PRO A 107 15.68 -13.35 -7.31
C PRO A 107 14.93 -14.68 -7.49
N LEU A 108 14.99 -15.25 -8.69
CA LEU A 108 14.53 -16.61 -8.91
C LEU A 108 15.40 -17.51 -8.02
N ASP A 109 14.77 -18.30 -7.14
CA ASP A 109 15.49 -19.30 -6.37
C ASP A 109 16.24 -20.19 -7.35
N ARG A 110 17.58 -20.19 -7.26
CA ARG A 110 18.39 -21.14 -8.03
C ARG A 110 18.18 -22.51 -7.37
N ALA A 111 17.41 -23.37 -8.05
CA ALA A 111 17.42 -24.80 -7.79
C ALA A 111 18.81 -25.40 -8.06
#